data_AF-A0A7S3T5J6-F1
#
_entry.id   AF-A0A7S3T5J6-F1
#
_cell.length_a   1.000
_cell.length_b   1.000
_cell.length_c   1.000
_cell.angle_alpha   90.00
_cell.angle_beta   90.00
_cell.angle_gamma   90.00
#
_symmetry.space_group_name_H-M   'P 1'
#
loop_
_entity.id
_entity.type
_entity.pdbx_description
1 polymer ?
#
loop_
_entity_poly.entity_id
_entity_poly.type
_entity_poly.pdbx_seq_one_letter_code
_entity_poly.pdbx_strand_id
1 'polypeptide(L)'
;KILTELASVIGQLCNDNETRTLISDSFPVVPCLLWINDIAQPNTKLKAKLLFALRQLSVGENKIKVGKHAIPKLVEELMQATAKAVECINNTVLLLTMLARVNSNALMINRDGRLDDALLYCGLQDDEGREAKGHKFGPAIWDR
;
A
#
# COMPACT_ATOMS: atom_id res chain seq x y z
N LYS A 1 -11.12 -14.12 6.85
CA LYS A 1 -12.10 -14.05 5.75
C LYS A 1 -13.02 -12.83 5.88
N ILE A 2 -13.77 -12.66 6.98
CA ILE A 2 -14.67 -11.50 7.16
C ILE A 2 -13.96 -10.15 7.03
N LEU A 3 -12.80 -9.96 7.67
CA LEU A 3 -12.05 -8.70 7.58
C LEU A 3 -11.61 -8.36 6.15
N THR A 4 -11.35 -9.36 5.32
CA THR A 4 -10.98 -9.17 3.91
C THR A 4 -12.15 -8.61 3.13
N GLU A 5 -13.34 -9.19 3.31
CA GLU A 5 -14.55 -8.73 2.64
C GLU A 5 -14.98 -7.35 3.17
N LEU A 6 -14.90 -7.12 4.47
CA LEU A 6 -15.19 -5.81 5.08
C LEU A 6 -14.27 -4.71 4.51
N ALA A 7 -12.96 -4.94 4.47
CA ALA A 7 -12.02 -3.98 3.89
C ALA A 7 -12.31 -3.74 2.40
N SER A 8 -12.67 -4.78 1.65
CA SER A 8 -13.06 -4.65 0.24
C SER A 8 -14.30 -3.78 0.06
N VAL A 9 -15.36 -4.01 0.86
CA VAL A 9 -16.60 -3.23 0.81
C VAL A 9 -16.35 -1.78 1.23
N ILE A 10 -15.61 -1.54 2.32
CA ILE A 10 -15.25 -0.17 2.73
C ILE A 10 -14.53 0.56 1.61
N GLY A 11 -13.53 -0.07 0.99
CA GLY A 11 -12.81 0.53 -0.13
C GLY A 11 -13.74 0.82 -1.32
N GLN A 12 -14.66 -0.09 -1.66
CA GLN A 12 -15.61 0.13 -2.75
C GLN A 12 -16.58 1.28 -2.47
N LEU A 13 -17.12 1.36 -1.26
CA LEU A 13 -17.99 2.45 -0.81
C LEU A 13 -17.27 3.79 -0.82
N CYS A 14 -16.01 3.82 -0.40
CA CYS A 14 -15.20 5.05 -0.36
C CYS A 14 -14.71 5.52 -1.74
N ASN A 15 -15.08 4.85 -2.84
CA ASN A 15 -14.94 5.44 -4.17
C ASN A 15 -15.85 6.67 -4.32
N ASP A 16 -17.03 6.63 -3.70
CA ASP A 16 -17.93 7.78 -3.62
C ASP A 16 -17.43 8.80 -2.58
N ASN A 17 -17.50 10.09 -2.94
CA ASN A 17 -16.90 11.15 -2.13
C ASN A 17 -17.73 11.45 -0.87
N GLU A 18 -19.06 11.43 -0.96
CA GLU A 18 -19.94 11.69 0.18
C GLU A 18 -19.79 10.58 1.22
N THR A 19 -19.84 9.34 0.77
CA THR A 19 -19.66 8.15 1.60
C THR A 19 -18.28 8.12 2.25
N ARG A 20 -17.22 8.41 1.49
CA ARG A 20 -15.85 8.50 2.03
C ARG A 20 -15.74 9.55 3.14
N THR A 21 -16.33 10.72 2.94
CA THR A 21 -16.29 11.83 3.91
C THR A 21 -17.04 11.44 5.18
N LEU A 22 -18.25 10.91 5.03
CA LEU A 22 -19.05 10.41 6.15
C LEU A 22 -18.30 9.35 6.96
N ILE A 23 -17.71 8.35 6.29
CA ILE A 23 -16.96 7.26 6.93
C ILE A 23 -15.72 7.78 7.66
N SER A 24 -14.98 8.70 7.03
CA SER A 24 -13.76 9.29 7.60
C SER A 24 -14.05 10.11 8.85
N ASP A 25 -15.13 10.90 8.82
CA ASP A 25 -15.36 11.94 9.82
C ASP A 25 -16.23 11.44 10.98
N SER A 26 -17.14 10.50 10.71
CA SER A 26 -18.10 10.02 11.71
C SER A 26 -17.62 8.79 12.49
N PHE A 27 -16.62 8.06 11.97
CA PHE A 27 -16.21 6.79 12.54
C PHE A 27 -14.67 6.64 12.56
N PRO A 28 -14.11 5.89 13.52
CA PRO A 28 -12.66 5.67 13.62
C PRO A 28 -12.16 4.62 12.60
N VAL A 29 -12.61 4.66 11.35
CA VAL A 29 -12.31 3.62 10.36
C VAL A 29 -10.83 3.58 10.00
N VAL A 30 -10.20 4.74 9.77
CA VAL A 30 -8.77 4.83 9.44
C VAL A 30 -7.88 4.20 10.52
N PRO A 31 -7.96 4.58 11.81
CA PRO A 31 -7.13 3.95 12.85
C PRO A 31 -7.43 2.45 13.02
N CYS A 32 -8.69 2.01 12.86
CA CYS A 32 -9.01 0.59 12.86
C CYS A 32 -8.32 -0.16 11.71
N LEU A 33 -8.36 0.38 10.48
CA LEU A 33 -7.69 -0.24 9.33
C LEU A 33 -6.17 -0.26 9.48
N LEU A 34 -5.57 0.78 10.06
CA LEU A 34 -4.14 0.82 10.38
C LEU A 34 -3.77 -0.26 11.40
N TRP A 35 -4.57 -0.41 12.46
CA TRP A 35 -4.35 -1.46 13.46
C TRP A 35 -4.44 -2.87 12.85
N ILE A 36 -5.44 -3.14 12.00
CA ILE A 36 -5.54 -4.43 11.30
C ILE A 36 -4.35 -4.61 10.36
N ASN A 37 -3.91 -3.55 9.68
CA ASN A 37 -2.73 -3.59 8.82
C ASN A 37 -1.45 -3.93 9.59
N ASP A 38 -1.35 -3.55 10.87
CA ASP A 38 -0.20 -3.87 11.69
C ASP A 38 -0.11 -5.35 12.07
N ILE A 39 -1.24 -6.00 12.31
CA ILE A 39 -1.27 -7.42 12.69
C ILE A 39 -1.42 -8.37 11.50
N ALA A 40 -1.86 -7.86 10.34
CA ALA A 40 -2.03 -8.66 9.14
C ALA A 40 -0.67 -9.11 8.58
N GLN A 41 -0.58 -10.41 8.26
CA GLN A 41 0.58 -10.96 7.55
C GLN A 41 0.79 -10.22 6.23
N PRO A 42 2.06 -9.89 5.89
CA PRO A 42 2.39 -9.17 4.67
C PRO A 42 2.00 -9.99 3.44
N ASN A 43 1.80 -9.32 2.31
CA ASN A 43 1.65 -10.00 1.02
C ASN A 43 0.45 -10.97 0.94
N THR A 44 -0.59 -10.75 1.76
CA THR A 44 -1.83 -11.55 1.77
C THR A 44 -3.01 -10.84 1.10
N LYS A 45 -4.07 -11.58 0.77
CA LYS A 45 -5.33 -11.02 0.25
C LYS A 45 -5.94 -9.99 1.21
N LEU A 46 -5.89 -10.24 2.52
CA LEU A 46 -6.35 -9.28 3.53
C LEU A 46 -5.56 -7.97 3.41
N LYS A 47 -4.22 -8.06 3.35
CA LYS A 47 -3.34 -6.91 3.20
C LYS A 47 -3.67 -6.11 1.95
N ALA A 48 -3.84 -6.77 0.80
CA ALA A 48 -4.23 -6.13 -0.44
C ALA A 48 -5.53 -5.32 -0.31
N LYS A 49 -6.56 -5.87 0.37
CA LYS A 49 -7.83 -5.16 0.59
C LYS A 49 -7.72 -4.03 1.61
N LEU A 50 -6.92 -4.18 2.66
CA LEU A 50 -6.64 -3.10 3.62
C LEU A 50 -5.96 -1.92 2.94
N LEU A 51 -4.94 -2.18 2.10
CA LEU A 51 -4.22 -1.15 1.35
C LEU A 51 -5.13 -0.43 0.37
N PHE A 52 -6.02 -1.16 -0.31
CA PHE A 52 -7.05 -0.57 -1.15
C PHE A 52 -7.97 0.36 -0.35
N ALA A 53 -8.50 -0.08 0.79
CA ALA A 53 -9.37 0.75 1.63
C ALA A 53 -8.64 1.99 2.19
N LEU A 54 -7.41 1.81 2.69
CA LEU A 54 -6.57 2.91 3.19
C LEU A 54 -6.26 3.92 2.09
N ARG A 55 -6.02 3.48 0.85
CA ARG A 55 -5.87 4.38 -0.30
C ARG A 55 -7.11 5.23 -0.52
N GLN A 56 -8.30 4.63 -0.51
CA GLN A 56 -9.53 5.40 -0.71
C GLN A 56 -9.71 6.44 0.40
N LEU A 57 -9.42 6.09 1.65
CA LEU A 57 -9.58 6.98 2.81
C LEU A 57 -8.42 7.97 3.01
N SER A 58 -7.32 7.83 2.28
CA SER A 58 -6.14 8.73 2.34
C SER A 58 -6.35 10.02 1.55
N VAL A 59 -7.37 10.78 1.93
CA VAL A 59 -7.70 12.10 1.38
C VAL A 59 -7.52 13.18 2.46
N GLY A 60 -7.24 14.42 2.05
CA GLY A 60 -7.04 15.54 2.98
C GLY A 60 -6.00 15.25 4.07
N GLU A 61 -6.38 15.49 5.32
CA GLU A 61 -5.54 15.30 6.51
C GLU A 61 -5.18 13.83 6.80
N ASN A 62 -6.01 12.88 6.33
CA ASN A 62 -5.74 11.46 6.55
C ASN A 62 -4.45 11.01 5.88
N LYS A 63 -3.99 11.70 4.82
CA LYS A 63 -2.69 11.41 4.19
C LYS A 63 -1.52 11.53 5.16
N ILE A 64 -1.57 12.49 6.07
CA ILE A 64 -0.51 12.71 7.06
C ILE A 64 -0.55 11.59 8.10
N LYS A 65 -1.75 11.26 8.60
CA LYS A 65 -1.99 10.22 9.60
C LYS A 65 -1.58 8.83 9.08
N VAL A 66 -2.09 8.46 7.89
CA VAL A 66 -1.79 7.18 7.24
C VAL A 66 -0.31 7.12 6.85
N GLY A 67 0.23 8.20 6.27
CA GLY A 67 1.63 8.24 5.84
C GLY A 67 2.61 7.99 6.98
N LYS A 68 2.48 8.75 8.07
CA LYS A 68 3.33 8.61 9.26
C LYS A 68 3.33 7.20 9.83
N HIS A 69 2.19 6.51 9.77
CA HIS A 69 2.02 5.17 10.35
C HIS A 69 2.46 4.05 9.40
N ALA A 70 2.00 4.09 8.15
CA ALA A 70 2.09 2.95 7.24
C ALA A 70 3.39 2.93 6.43
N ILE A 71 3.91 4.07 5.99
CA ILE A 71 5.03 4.14 5.04
C ILE A 71 6.24 3.28 5.46
N PRO A 72 6.76 3.37 6.71
CA PRO A 72 7.96 2.63 7.08
C PRO A 72 7.79 1.11 6.92
N LYS A 73 6.62 0.60 7.30
CA LYS A 73 6.28 -0.81 7.23
C LYS A 73 6.02 -1.26 5.80
N LEU A 74 5.33 -0.45 5.00
CA LEU A 74 5.00 -0.79 3.62
C LEU A 74 6.23 -0.90 2.72
N VAL A 75 7.21 -0.03 2.91
CA VAL A 75 8.49 -0.11 2.18
C VAL A 75 9.23 -1.40 2.55
N GLU A 76 9.26 -1.79 3.82
CA GLU A 76 9.87 -3.04 4.27
C GLU A 76 9.16 -4.28 3.73
N GLU A 77 7.83 -4.29 3.74
CA GLU A 77 7.03 -5.42 3.24
C GLU A 77 7.14 -5.60 1.72
N LEU A 78 7.37 -4.52 0.96
CA LEU A 78 7.63 -4.59 -0.48
C LEU A 78 8.91 -5.38 -0.79
N MET A 79 9.96 -5.23 0.03
CA MET A 79 11.21 -5.99 -0.14
C MET A 79 11.03 -7.50 0.03
N GLN A 80 9.95 -7.91 0.71
CA GLN A 80 9.62 -9.32 0.98
C GLN A 80 8.58 -9.88 0.00
N ALA A 81 8.14 -9.06 -0.97
CA ALA A 81 7.02 -9.42 -1.83
C ALA A 81 7.45 -10.39 -2.94
N THR A 82 6.56 -11.33 -3.26
CA THR A 82 6.75 -12.31 -4.34
C THR A 82 5.69 -12.13 -5.42
N ALA A 83 5.86 -12.77 -6.57
CA ALA A 83 4.88 -12.73 -7.66
C ALA A 83 3.49 -13.25 -7.25
N LYS A 84 3.37 -14.02 -6.16
CA LYS A 84 2.06 -14.45 -5.64
C LYS A 84 1.26 -13.30 -5.00
N ALA A 85 1.91 -12.16 -4.75
CA ALA A 85 1.35 -11.01 -4.05
C ALA A 85 1.11 -9.79 -4.95
N VAL A 86 1.01 -9.97 -6.28
CA VAL A 86 0.84 -8.88 -7.26
C VAL A 86 -0.21 -7.85 -6.86
N GLU A 87 -1.39 -8.31 -6.40
CA GLU A 87 -2.47 -7.41 -5.98
C GLU A 87 -2.05 -6.55 -4.78
N CYS A 88 -1.35 -7.15 -3.80
CA CYS A 88 -0.85 -6.45 -2.63
C CYS A 88 0.21 -5.42 -3.04
N ILE A 89 1.19 -5.82 -3.85
CA ILE A 89 2.26 -4.95 -4.36
C ILE A 89 1.66 -3.74 -5.08
N ASN A 90 0.74 -3.96 -6.02
CA ASN A 90 0.08 -2.89 -6.76
C ASN A 90 -0.65 -1.92 -5.81
N ASN A 91 -1.40 -2.43 -4.84
CA ASN A 91 -2.10 -1.56 -3.88
C ASN A 91 -1.13 -0.82 -2.96
N THR A 92 0.01 -1.42 -2.59
CA THR A 92 1.06 -0.75 -1.83
C THR A 92 1.62 0.42 -2.63
N VAL A 93 2.05 0.18 -3.87
CA VAL A 93 2.61 1.24 -4.74
C VAL A 93 1.60 2.35 -4.98
N LEU A 94 0.34 2.01 -5.27
CA LEU A 94 -0.71 3.01 -5.48
C LEU A 94 -1.01 3.85 -4.23
N LEU A 95 -0.95 3.25 -3.05
CA LEU A 95 -1.06 3.97 -1.77
C LEU A 95 0.15 4.88 -1.55
N LEU A 96 1.38 4.38 -1.71
CA LEU A 96 2.61 5.17 -1.55
C LEU A 96 2.62 6.37 -2.52
N THR A 97 2.26 6.18 -3.79
CA THR A 97 2.13 7.27 -4.78
C THR A 97 1.10 8.33 -4.36
N MET A 98 -0.01 7.91 -3.74
CA MET A 98 -1.01 8.85 -3.23
C MET A 98 -0.49 9.65 -2.03
N LEU A 99 0.23 8.97 -1.12
CA LEU A 99 0.80 9.56 0.09
C LEU A 99 1.97 10.50 -0.22
N ALA A 100 2.76 10.20 -1.25
CA ALA A 100 3.88 11.02 -1.73
C ALA A 100 3.48 12.42 -2.20
N ARG A 101 2.17 12.68 -2.40
CA ARG A 101 1.66 14.04 -2.65
C ARG A 101 1.82 14.98 -1.44
N VAL A 102 2.17 14.46 -0.27
CA VAL A 102 2.55 15.24 0.91
C VAL A 102 4.08 15.20 1.04
N ASN A 103 4.72 16.36 1.14
CA ASN A 103 6.19 16.47 1.13
C ASN A 103 6.86 15.62 2.23
N SER A 104 6.36 15.69 3.48
CA SER A 104 6.90 14.89 4.58
C SER A 104 6.81 13.37 4.34
N ASN A 105 5.73 12.92 3.68
CA ASN A 105 5.58 11.53 3.29
C ASN A 105 6.53 11.16 2.14
N ALA A 106 6.70 12.03 1.14
CA ALA A 106 7.64 11.80 0.04
C ALA A 106 9.09 11.62 0.55
N LEU A 107 9.51 12.49 1.49
CA LEU A 107 10.81 12.37 2.15
C LEU A 107 10.93 11.05 2.93
N MET A 108 9.85 10.60 3.58
CA MET A 108 9.84 9.33 4.31
C MET A 108 9.89 8.10 3.39
N ILE A 109 9.21 8.17 2.25
CA ILE A 109 9.20 7.11 1.23
C ILE A 109 10.59 6.96 0.61
N ASN A 110 11.23 8.09 0.26
CA ASN A 110 12.55 8.10 -0.35
C ASN A 110 13.70 8.10 0.66
N ARG A 111 13.40 7.81 1.93
CA ARG A 111 14.42 7.82 2.97
C ARG A 111 15.40 6.67 2.72
N ASP A 112 16.67 7.01 2.64
CA ASP A 112 17.80 6.08 2.48
C ASP A 112 17.73 5.22 1.19
N GLY A 113 17.03 5.66 0.14
CA GLY A 113 16.93 4.92 -1.14
C GLY A 113 16.10 3.61 -1.07
N ARG A 114 15.46 3.34 0.06
CA ARG A 114 14.79 2.06 0.33
C ARG A 114 13.66 1.72 -0.63
N LEU A 115 13.01 2.72 -1.24
CA LEU A 115 11.97 2.47 -2.22
C LEU A 115 12.55 1.87 -3.51
N ASP A 116 13.65 2.42 -4.02
CA ASP A 116 14.28 1.93 -5.25
C ASP A 116 14.76 0.49 -5.05
N ASP A 117 15.38 0.20 -3.90
CA ASP A 117 15.73 -1.17 -3.51
C ASP A 117 14.49 -2.08 -3.47
N ALA A 118 13.41 -1.63 -2.82
CA ALA A 118 12.18 -2.42 -2.71
C ALA A 118 11.53 -2.69 -4.09
N LEU A 119 11.55 -1.72 -4.99
CA LEU A 119 11.03 -1.85 -6.35
C LEU A 119 11.87 -2.79 -7.20
N LEU A 120 13.20 -2.75 -7.06
CA LEU A 120 14.11 -3.72 -7.66
C LEU A 120 13.86 -5.14 -7.13
N TYR A 121 13.80 -5.31 -5.80
CA TYR A 121 13.59 -6.62 -5.16
C TYR A 121 12.24 -7.26 -5.53
N CYS A 122 11.17 -6.47 -5.61
CA CYS A 122 9.87 -6.99 -6.03
C CYS A 122 9.72 -7.11 -7.56
N GLY A 123 10.75 -6.73 -8.33
CA GLY A 123 10.82 -6.88 -9.77
C GLY A 123 10.02 -5.86 -10.58
N LEU A 124 9.61 -4.74 -9.96
CA LEU A 124 8.95 -3.64 -10.64
C LEU A 124 9.94 -2.73 -11.39
N GLN A 125 11.19 -2.68 -10.97
CA GLN A 125 12.29 -1.98 -11.65
C GLN A 125 13.44 -2.93 -12.01
N ASP A 126 14.21 -2.56 -13.03
CA ASP A 126 15.49 -3.18 -13.37
C ASP A 126 16.69 -2.51 -12.67
N ASP A 127 17.89 -3.06 -12.83
CA ASP A 127 19.14 -2.53 -12.24
C ASP A 127 19.48 -1.10 -12.72
N GLU A 128 18.84 -0.63 -13.79
CA GLU A 128 18.97 0.74 -14.31
C GLU A 128 17.85 1.67 -13.83
N GLY A 129 16.97 1.22 -12.92
CA GLY A 129 15.85 1.98 -12.37
C GLY A 129 14.67 2.16 -13.32
N ARG A 130 14.67 1.48 -14.47
CA ARG A 130 13.58 1.54 -15.47
C ARG A 130 12.48 0.56 -15.08
N GLU A 131 11.24 0.86 -15.48
CA GLU A 131 10.13 -0.09 -15.32
C GLU A 131 10.46 -1.40 -16.05
N ALA A 132 10.30 -2.54 -15.38
CA ALA A 132 10.63 -3.85 -15.95
C ALA A 132 9.69 -4.19 -17.14
N LYS A 133 10.13 -3.84 -18.35
CA LYS A 133 9.40 -4.09 -19.62
C LYS A 133 9.52 -5.56 -20.03
N GLY A 134 8.67 -6.40 -19.46
CA GLY A 134 8.47 -7.76 -19.98
C GLY A 134 7.98 -8.72 -18.92
N HIS A 135 8.58 -8.67 -17.74
CA HIS A 135 8.20 -9.49 -16.59
C HIS A 135 8.23 -8.56 -15.38
N LYS A 136 7.06 -8.16 -14.85
CA LYS A 136 6.92 -7.31 -13.65
C LYS A 136 7.50 -7.95 -12.36
N PHE A 137 8.17 -9.09 -12.50
CA PHE A 137 8.76 -9.93 -11.47
C PHE A 137 9.97 -10.62 -12.10
N GLY A 138 11.17 -10.40 -11.56
CA GLY A 138 12.42 -10.95 -12.10
C GLY A 138 12.46 -12.49 -12.08
N PRO A 139 13.35 -13.15 -12.86
CA PRO A 139 13.46 -14.61 -12.95
C PRO A 139 13.63 -15.29 -11.58
N ALA A 140 14.35 -14.65 -10.65
CA ALA A 140 14.56 -15.15 -9.29
C ALA A 140 13.28 -15.32 -8.45
N ILE A 141 12.16 -14.71 -8.88
CA ILE A 141 10.85 -14.83 -8.24
C ILE A 141 10.04 -16.01 -8.79
N TRP A 142 10.35 -16.48 -10.00
CA TRP A 142 9.67 -17.60 -10.65
C TRP A 142 10.31 -18.96 -10.36
N ASP A 143 11.57 -18.98 -9.93
CA ASP A 143 12.37 -20.19 -9.69
C ASP A 143 12.38 -20.70 -8.22
N ARG A 144 11.39 -20.32 -7.39
CA ARG A 144 11.22 -20.86 -6.01
C ARG A 144 9.83 -21.39 -5.70
#